data_AF-E1YAU6-F1
#
_entry.id   AF-E1YAU6-F1
#
_cell.length_a   1.000
_cell.length_b   1.000
_cell.length_c   1.000
_cell.angle_alpha   90.00
_cell.angle_beta   90.00
_cell.angle_gamma   90.00
#
_symmetry.space_group_name_H-M   'P 1'
#
loop_
_entity.id
_entity.type
_entity.pdbx_description
1 polymer ?
#
loop_
_entity_poly.entity_id
_entity_poly.type
_entity_poly.pdbx_seq_one_letter_code
_entity_poly.pdbx_strand_id
1 'polypeptide(L)'
;MEETAFFTRVLGITRPWFITKAELKQTEKRVDIYIDHSSGFAFPCPKCQRLCSVYDHMKEREFRHLNVCQMATFIHVRLPRIECPEHGVLQIVSGLGEENSGMTYEFESFVLDLEQECSIESVCRLLDMNWHP
;
A
#
# COMPACT_ATOMS: atom_id res chain seq x y z
N MET A 1 -15.17 -4.94 12.67
CA MET A 1 -16.06 -4.00 11.94
C MET A 1 -15.75 -2.54 12.29
N GLU A 2 -15.53 -2.19 13.57
CA GLU A 2 -15.17 -0.80 13.94
C GLU A 2 -13.75 -0.42 13.50
N GLU A 3 -12.77 -1.31 13.67
CA GLU A 3 -11.36 -1.07 13.30
C GLU A 3 -11.19 -0.81 11.79
N THR A 4 -11.80 -1.63 10.94
CA THR A 4 -11.74 -1.44 9.48
C THR A 4 -12.41 -0.15 9.05
N ALA A 5 -13.50 0.26 9.69
CA ALA A 5 -14.16 1.55 9.44
C ALA A 5 -13.33 2.75 9.94
N PHE A 6 -12.58 2.60 11.02
CA PHE A 6 -11.61 3.60 11.48
C PHE A 6 -10.49 3.77 10.44
N PHE A 7 -9.80 2.68 10.08
CA PHE A 7 -8.69 2.75 9.13
C PHE A 7 -9.13 3.18 7.73
N THR A 8 -10.34 2.81 7.30
CA THR A 8 -10.89 3.26 6.01
C THR A 8 -11.00 4.78 5.97
N ARG A 9 -11.44 5.40 7.06
CA ARG A 9 -11.55 6.87 7.17
C ARG A 9 -10.18 7.53 7.28
N VAL A 10 -9.29 6.99 8.10
CA VAL A 10 -7.95 7.57 8.32
C VAL A 10 -7.08 7.50 7.06
N LEU A 11 -7.12 6.37 6.35
CA LEU A 11 -6.37 6.16 5.11
C LEU A 11 -7.06 6.74 3.87
N GLY A 12 -8.26 7.32 4.02
CA GLY A 12 -9.02 7.87 2.88
C GLY A 12 -9.40 6.83 1.82
N ILE A 13 -9.54 5.56 2.19
CA ILE A 13 -9.87 4.48 1.25
C ILE A 13 -11.30 4.65 0.76
N THR A 14 -11.46 4.73 -0.56
CA THR A 14 -12.74 4.91 -1.24
C THR A 14 -12.94 3.83 -2.29
N ARG A 15 -14.20 3.66 -2.73
CA ARG A 15 -14.54 2.73 -3.80
C ARG A 15 -13.69 3.01 -5.05
N PRO A 16 -13.19 1.97 -5.75
CA PRO A 16 -13.57 0.56 -5.60
C PRO A 16 -12.89 -0.19 -4.46
N TRP A 17 -11.91 0.42 -3.80
CA TRP A 17 -11.12 -0.20 -2.73
C TRP A 17 -11.86 -0.22 -1.39
N PHE A 18 -11.54 -1.20 -0.56
CA PHE A 18 -12.03 -1.33 0.80
C PHE A 18 -11.08 -2.17 1.66
N ILE A 19 -11.12 -1.95 2.97
CA ILE A 19 -10.34 -2.74 3.92
C ILE A 19 -11.12 -4.01 4.28
N THR A 20 -10.55 -5.18 3.98
CA THR A 20 -11.13 -6.48 4.32
C THR A 20 -10.89 -6.82 5.79
N LYS A 21 -9.70 -6.48 6.31
CA LYS A 21 -9.24 -6.83 7.65
C LYS A 21 -8.18 -5.85 8.14
N ALA A 22 -8.16 -5.61 9.45
CA ALA A 22 -7.02 -5.05 10.15
C ALA A 22 -6.62 -6.03 11.26
N GLU A 23 -5.32 -6.28 11.42
CA GLU A 23 -4.77 -7.13 12.47
C GLU A 23 -3.80 -6.35 13.35
N LEU A 24 -3.98 -6.45 14.66
CA LEU A 24 -3.07 -5.89 15.65
C LEU A 24 -2.20 -6.99 16.24
N LYS A 25 -0.92 -6.99 15.93
CA LYS A 25 0.08 -7.92 16.47
C LYS A 25 0.88 -7.23 17.57
N GLN A 26 0.31 -7.21 18.78
CA GLN A 26 0.86 -6.45 19.92
C GLN A 26 2.29 -6.84 20.28
N THR A 27 2.59 -8.14 20.29
CA THR A 27 3.92 -8.66 20.62
C THR A 27 4.99 -8.23 19.62
N GLU A 28 4.61 -8.13 18.35
CA GLU A 28 5.48 -7.73 17.25
C GLU A 28 5.51 -6.20 17.03
N LYS A 29 4.72 -5.44 17.80
CA LYS A 29 4.47 -4.01 17.57
C LYS A 29 4.09 -3.72 16.11
N ARG A 30 3.22 -4.55 15.53
CA ARG A 30 2.87 -4.52 14.10
C ARG A 30 1.37 -4.40 13.88
N VAL A 31 0.97 -3.65 12.85
CA VAL A 31 -0.40 -3.52 12.36
C VAL A 31 -0.43 -3.95 10.90
N ASP A 32 -1.26 -4.92 10.55
CA ASP A 32 -1.44 -5.37 9.16
C ASP A 32 -2.83 -4.99 8.67
N ILE A 33 -2.89 -4.22 7.58
CA ILE A 33 -4.13 -3.72 6.97
C ILE A 33 -4.28 -4.37 5.60
N TYR A 34 -5.35 -5.11 5.39
CA TYR A 34 -5.62 -5.83 4.15
C TYR A 34 -6.63 -5.06 3.31
N ILE A 35 -6.26 -4.72 2.09
CA ILE A 35 -7.07 -3.97 1.12
C ILE A 35 -7.41 -4.85 -0.07
N ASP A 36 -8.67 -4.78 -0.48
CA ASP A 36 -9.17 -5.42 -1.69
C ASP A 36 -10.06 -4.43 -2.46
N HIS A 37 -10.48 -4.80 -3.67
CA HIS A 37 -11.39 -4.00 -4.47
C HIS A 37 -12.68 -4.75 -4.80
N SER A 38 -13.75 -3.99 -5.00
CA SER A 38 -15.04 -4.55 -5.38
C SER A 38 -14.98 -5.17 -6.79
N SER A 39 -15.66 -6.29 -6.98
CA SER A 39 -15.82 -6.93 -8.30
C SER A 39 -16.64 -6.06 -9.26
N GLY A 40 -16.43 -6.21 -10.56
CA GLY A 40 -17.19 -5.51 -11.60
C GLY A 40 -16.74 -4.07 -11.89
N PHE A 41 -15.66 -3.62 -11.24
CA PHE A 41 -15.01 -2.35 -11.57
C PHE A 41 -13.94 -2.54 -12.65
N ALA A 42 -13.80 -1.53 -13.49
CA ALA A 42 -12.73 -1.40 -14.47
C ALA A 42 -11.68 -0.42 -13.95
N PHE A 43 -10.42 -0.64 -14.32
CA PHE A 43 -9.31 0.21 -13.93
C PHE A 43 -8.63 0.81 -15.17
N PRO A 44 -8.04 2.01 -15.05
CA PRO A 44 -7.36 2.65 -16.16
C PRO A 44 -6.09 1.89 -16.54
N CYS A 45 -5.89 1.67 -17.83
CA CYS A 45 -4.64 1.16 -18.37
C CYS A 45 -3.49 2.12 -18.04
N PRO A 46 -2.35 1.66 -17.48
CA PRO A 46 -1.25 2.54 -17.12
C PRO A 46 -0.62 3.26 -18.32
N LYS A 47 -0.84 2.76 -19.55
CA LYS A 47 -0.28 3.35 -20.79
C LYS A 47 -1.23 4.33 -21.47
N CYS A 48 -2.47 3.92 -21.74
CA CYS A 48 -3.44 4.74 -22.49
C CYS A 48 -4.64 5.26 -21.69
N GLN A 49 -4.70 4.98 -20.38
CA GLN A 49 -5.75 5.42 -19.46
C GLN A 49 -7.18 4.93 -19.79
N ARG A 50 -7.36 4.08 -20.81
CA ARG A 50 -8.64 3.43 -21.10
C ARG A 50 -9.03 2.54 -19.92
N LEU A 51 -10.29 2.62 -19.50
CA LEU A 51 -10.85 1.71 -18.50
C LEU A 51 -10.97 0.30 -19.08
N CYS A 52 -10.35 -0.67 -18.41
CA CYS A 52 -10.30 -2.06 -18.83
C CYS A 52 -10.77 -2.97 -17.69
N SER A 53 -11.40 -4.09 -18.04
CA SER A 53 -11.82 -5.10 -17.07
C SER A 53 -10.62 -5.77 -16.41
N VAL A 54 -10.78 -6.15 -15.15
CA VAL A 54 -9.81 -6.97 -14.42
C VAL A 54 -9.75 -8.34 -15.09
N TYR A 55 -8.53 -8.76 -15.45
CA TYR A 55 -8.20 -10.06 -16.00
C TYR A 55 -7.96 -11.06 -14.87
N ASP A 56 -7.01 -10.74 -13.99
CA ASP A 56 -6.70 -11.48 -12.76
C ASP A 56 -5.98 -10.58 -11.75
N HIS A 57 -5.34 -11.16 -10.74
CA HIS A 57 -4.62 -10.44 -9.70
C HIS A 57 -3.20 -10.94 -9.56
N MET A 58 -2.30 -10.03 -9.25
CA MET A 58 -0.96 -10.37 -8.81
C MET A 58 -0.99 -11.13 -7.47
N LYS A 59 0.16 -11.70 -7.11
CA LYS A 59 0.39 -12.14 -5.74
C LYS A 59 0.22 -10.96 -4.79
N GLU A 60 -0.18 -11.27 -3.56
CA GLU A 60 -0.27 -10.28 -2.49
C GLU A 60 1.08 -9.58 -2.33
N ARG A 61 1.02 -8.25 -2.29
CA ARG A 61 2.15 -7.38 -2.02
C ARG A 61 1.93 -6.71 -0.67
N GLU A 62 3.04 -6.56 0.04
CA GLU A 62 3.13 -5.85 1.30
C GLU A 62 3.83 -4.51 1.08
N PHE A 63 3.23 -3.43 1.58
CA PHE A 63 3.79 -2.09 1.59
C PHE A 63 3.96 -1.60 3.03
N ARG A 64 5.17 -1.24 3.42
CA ARG A 64 5.45 -0.51 4.66
C ARG A 64 4.81 0.87 4.60
N HIS A 65 3.96 1.16 5.57
CA HIS A 65 3.26 2.44 5.71
C HIS A 65 3.65 3.14 7.02
N LEU A 66 3.16 4.37 7.20
CA LEU A 66 3.38 5.17 8.40
C LEU A 66 2.96 4.43 9.68
N ASN A 67 3.73 4.65 10.75
CA ASN A 67 3.47 4.01 12.03
C ASN A 67 2.15 4.48 12.64
N VAL A 68 1.35 3.53 13.13
CA VAL A 68 0.15 3.81 13.93
C VAL A 68 0.52 3.59 15.39
N CYS A 69 0.49 4.65 16.19
CA CYS A 69 0.82 4.58 17.63
C CYS A 69 2.17 3.88 17.92
N GLN A 70 3.23 4.23 17.17
CA GLN A 70 4.57 3.62 17.23
C GLN A 70 4.64 2.14 16.82
N MET A 71 3.56 1.57 16.28
CA MET A 71 3.54 0.23 15.71
C MET A 71 3.81 0.29 14.21
N ALA A 72 4.62 -0.65 13.72
CA ALA A 72 4.93 -0.76 12.32
C ALA A 72 3.68 -1.19 11.52
N THR A 73 3.18 -0.33 10.65
CA THR A 73 2.01 -0.58 9.81
C THR A 73 2.42 -1.10 8.44
N PHE A 74 1.72 -2.13 7.97
CA PHE A 74 1.88 -2.70 6.64
C PHE A 74 0.53 -2.80 5.94
N ILE A 75 0.50 -2.40 4.67
CA ILE A 75 -0.67 -2.50 3.79
C ILE A 75 -0.47 -3.70 2.86
N HIS A 76 -1.39 -4.65 2.93
CA HIS A 76 -1.44 -5.84 2.10
C HIS A 76 -2.47 -5.63 1.00
N VAL A 77 -2.08 -5.84 -0.25
CA VAL A 77 -2.98 -5.67 -1.39
C VAL A 77 -2.64 -6.63 -2.52
N ARG A 78 -3.67 -7.15 -3.17
CA ARG A 78 -3.54 -7.89 -4.43
C ARG A 78 -3.87 -6.95 -5.58
N LEU A 79 -2.84 -6.44 -6.26
CA LEU A 79 -3.05 -5.50 -7.36
C LEU A 79 -3.69 -6.21 -8.55
N PRO A 80 -4.80 -5.68 -9.09
CA PRO A 80 -5.42 -6.25 -10.28
C PRO A 80 -4.54 -6.03 -11.51
N ARG A 81 -4.57 -7.00 -12.41
CA ARG A 81 -4.11 -6.85 -13.78
C ARG A 81 -5.33 -6.68 -14.67
N ILE A 82 -5.25 -5.75 -15.58
CA ILE A 82 -6.29 -5.47 -16.58
C ILE A 82 -5.89 -6.01 -17.94
N GLU A 83 -6.87 -6.36 -18.77
CA GLU A 83 -6.64 -6.70 -20.17
C GLU A 83 -6.96 -5.50 -21.07
N CYS A 84 -5.92 -4.84 -21.56
CA CYS A 84 -6.05 -3.72 -22.49
C CYS A 84 -6.04 -4.22 -23.94
N PRO A 85 -7.05 -3.87 -24.78
CA PRO A 85 -7.07 -4.29 -26.18
C PRO A 85 -5.86 -3.85 -27.01
N GLU A 86 -5.17 -2.78 -26.60
CA GLU A 86 -4.00 -2.21 -27.30
C GLU A 86 -2.66 -2.67 -26.71
N HIS A 87 -2.61 -2.92 -25.40
CA HIS A 87 -1.35 -3.12 -24.67
C HIS A 87 -1.25 -4.49 -23.98
N GLY A 88 -2.25 -5.35 -24.13
CA GLY A 88 -2.31 -6.66 -23.49
C GLY A 88 -2.60 -6.60 -21.99
N VAL A 89 -2.17 -7.64 -21.27
CA VAL A 89 -2.37 -7.76 -19.82
C VAL A 89 -1.33 -6.92 -19.08
N LEU A 90 -1.78 -5.96 -18.27
CA LEU A 90 -0.93 -5.04 -17.51
C LEU A 90 -1.40 -4.93 -16.07
N GLN A 91 -0.46 -4.81 -15.13
CA GLN A 91 -0.78 -4.41 -13.76
C GLN A 91 -1.22 -2.95 -13.72
N ILE A 92 -2.20 -2.62 -12.90
CA ILE A 92 -2.56 -1.21 -12.65
C ILE A 92 -1.47 -0.50 -11.83
N VAL A 93 -1.48 0.83 -11.87
CA VAL A 93 -0.73 1.63 -10.90
C VAL A 93 -1.38 1.47 -9.53
N SER A 94 -0.60 1.09 -8.52
CA SER A 94 -1.12 0.82 -7.16
C SER A 94 -1.66 2.08 -6.49
N GLY A 95 -1.08 3.25 -6.80
CA GLY A 95 -1.30 4.49 -6.08
C GLY A 95 -0.71 4.48 -4.66
N LEU A 96 -0.21 3.34 -4.18
CA LEU A 96 0.39 3.18 -2.86
C LEU A 96 1.88 3.45 -2.89
N GLY A 97 2.59 2.99 -3.92
CA GLY A 97 4.04 3.11 -4.02
C GLY A 97 4.53 2.63 -5.39
N GLU A 98 5.84 2.77 -5.63
CA GLU A 98 6.44 2.36 -6.90
C GLU A 98 6.30 0.85 -7.16
N GLU A 99 6.42 0.46 -8.44
CA GLU A 99 6.23 -0.93 -8.87
C GLU A 99 7.15 -1.91 -8.13
N ASN A 100 8.39 -1.52 -7.86
CA ASN A 100 9.39 -2.34 -7.17
C ASN A 100 9.59 -1.96 -5.69
N SER A 101 8.85 -0.97 -5.18
CA SER A 101 8.98 -0.54 -3.80
C SER A 101 8.16 -1.43 -2.86
N GLY A 102 8.74 -1.70 -1.69
CA GLY A 102 8.05 -2.28 -0.55
C GLY A 102 7.50 -1.23 0.41
N MET A 103 7.49 0.05 0.03
CA MET A 103 7.06 1.18 0.86
C MET A 103 5.97 1.97 0.16
N THR A 104 5.10 2.60 0.95
CA THR A 104 4.14 3.56 0.42
C THR A 104 4.79 4.91 0.13
N TYR A 105 4.28 5.69 -0.82
CA TYR A 105 4.72 7.05 -1.10
C TYR A 105 4.72 7.94 0.13
N GLU A 106 3.71 7.82 1.01
CA GLU A 106 3.65 8.58 2.25
C GLU A 106 4.77 8.21 3.22
N PHE A 107 5.15 6.92 3.26
CA PHE A 107 6.26 6.45 4.09
C PHE A 107 7.60 6.91 3.52
N GLU A 108 7.82 6.76 2.21
CA GLU A 108 9.02 7.24 1.53
C GLU A 108 9.20 8.76 1.73
N SER A 109 8.14 9.55 1.53
CA SER A 109 8.17 10.99 1.78
C SER A 109 8.54 11.32 3.22
N PHE A 110 7.97 10.61 4.20
CA PHE A 110 8.29 10.84 5.60
C PHE A 110 9.74 10.48 5.96
N VAL A 111 10.29 9.41 5.36
CA VAL A 111 11.71 9.08 5.51
C VAL A 111 12.58 10.21 4.97
N LEU A 112 12.28 10.74 3.77
CA LEU A 112 13.02 11.84 3.17
C LEU A 112 12.96 13.13 3.99
N ASP A 113 11.80 13.42 4.60
CA ASP A 113 11.66 14.56 5.50
C ASP A 113 12.51 14.39 6.77
N LEU A 114 12.57 13.18 7.32
CA LEU A 114 13.40 12.89 8.49
C LEU A 114 14.90 12.93 8.17
N GLU A 115 15.33 12.46 7.01
CA GLU A 115 16.74 12.50 6.58
C GLU A 115 17.27 13.93 6.39
N GLN A 116 16.39 14.90 6.12
CA GLN A 116 16.77 16.31 6.07
C GLN A 116 17.11 16.88 7.47
N GLU A 117 16.56 16.28 8.53
CA GLU A 117 16.68 16.79 9.90
C GLU A 117 17.57 15.90 10.79
N CYS A 118 17.79 14.64 10.42
CA CYS A 118 18.43 13.61 11.24
C CYS A 118 19.43 12.78 10.43
N SER A 119 20.41 12.17 11.12
CA SER A 119 21.29 11.18 10.49
C SER A 119 20.52 9.92 10.11
N ILE A 120 20.98 9.20 9.08
CA ILE A 120 20.37 7.94 8.61
C ILE A 120 20.24 6.93 9.76
N GLU A 121 21.23 6.84 10.65
CA GLU A 121 21.17 5.94 11.81
C GLU A 121 20.06 6.32 12.79
N SER A 122 19.81 7.62 12.96
CA SER A 122 18.71 8.11 13.80
C SER A 122 17.35 7.84 13.15
N VAL A 123 17.23 8.02 11.83
CA VAL A 123 16.01 7.68 11.08
C VAL A 123 15.71 6.19 11.20
N CYS A 124 16.71 5.32 10.97
CA CYS A 124 16.56 3.88 11.09
C CYS A 124 16.10 3.46 12.49
N ARG A 125 16.71 4.04 13.54
CA ARG A 125 16.32 3.79 14.94
C ARG A 125 14.89 4.25 15.24
N LEU A 126 14.47 5.41 14.72
CA LEU A 126 13.13 5.96 14.97
C LEU A 126 12.02 5.20 14.25
N LEU A 127 12.31 4.68 13.05
CA LEU A 127 11.34 3.99 12.20
C LEU A 127 11.37 2.46 12.36
N ASP A 128 12.26 1.95 13.20
CA ASP A 128 12.53 0.52 13.39
C ASP A 128 12.86 -0.16 12.05
N MET A 129 13.69 0.52 11.25
CA MET A 129 14.17 0.03 9.97
C MET A 129 15.55 -0.62 10.14
N ASN A 130 15.69 -1.82 9.60
CA ASN A 130 17.01 -2.43 9.45
C ASN A 130 17.65 -1.91 8.18
N TRP A 131 18.62 -1.00 8.32
CA TRP A 131 19.53 -0.67 7.23
C TRP A 131 20.62 -1.74 7.16
N HIS A 132 20.57 -2.56 6.12
CA HIS A 132 21.70 -3.42 5.73
C HIS A 132 22.26 -2.86 4.42
N PRO A 133 23.54 -2.44 4.38
CA PRO A 133 24.23 -2.13 3.13
C PRO A 133 24.35 -3.35 2.21
#